data_AF-A0A848NRW2-F1
#
_entry.id   AF-A0A848NRW2-F1
#
_cell.length_a   1.000
_cell.length_b   1.000
_cell.length_c   1.000
_cell.angle_alpha   90.00
_cell.angle_beta   90.00
_cell.angle_gamma   90.00
#
_symmetry.space_group_name_H-M   'P 1'
#
loop_
_entity.id
_entity.type
_entity.pdbx_description
1 polymer ?
#
loop_
_entity_poly.entity_id
_entity_poly.type
_entity_poly.pdbx_seq_one_letter_code
_entity_poly.pdbx_strand_id
1 'polypeptide(L)'
;ADALASTHLGRELLRLREGWRRMPADARPRRLLAVALRHMRRRAGDPRLAARHARRAAQSLSRLPTADCLPSADIGRSRAMLLDIAALLDAHADYFSRRPGSPPHAQ
;
A
#
# COMPACT_ATOMS: atom_id res chain seq x y z
N ALA A 1 -8.04 -13.86 14.94
CA ALA A 1 -7.63 -12.50 14.53
C ALA A 1 -7.16 -12.44 13.07
N ASP A 2 -6.38 -13.41 12.59
CA ASP A 2 -5.69 -13.30 11.29
C ASP A 2 -6.59 -13.31 10.03
N ALA A 3 -7.75 -13.96 10.08
CA ALA A 3 -8.73 -13.92 8.99
C ALA A 3 -9.30 -12.51 8.78
N LEU A 4 -9.58 -11.79 9.88
CA LEU A 4 -9.99 -10.40 9.83
C LEU A 4 -8.84 -9.50 9.35
N ALA A 5 -7.60 -9.77 9.79
CA ALA A 5 -6.42 -9.04 9.32
C ALA A 5 -6.21 -9.19 7.80
N SER A 6 -6.36 -10.40 7.25
CA SER A 6 -6.34 -10.64 5.80
C SER A 6 -7.41 -9.86 5.05
N THR A 7 -8.63 -9.88 5.57
CA THR A 7 -9.77 -9.20 4.96
C THR A 7 -9.59 -7.69 4.99
N HIS A 8 -9.12 -7.15 6.12
CA HIS A 8 -8.83 -5.74 6.28
C HIS A 8 -7.68 -5.29 5.36
N LEU A 9 -6.59 -6.06 5.30
CA LEU A 9 -5.47 -5.80 4.39
C LEU A 9 -5.93 -5.79 2.92
N GLY A 10 -6.74 -6.77 2.52
CA GLY A 10 -7.31 -6.83 1.17
C GLY A 10 -8.18 -5.61 0.83
N ARG A 11 -9.01 -5.16 1.78
CA ARG A 11 -9.85 -3.97 1.62
C ARG A 11 -9.02 -2.69 1.46
N GLU A 12 -8.00 -2.48 2.29
CA GLU A 12 -7.17 -1.29 2.21
C GLU A 12 -6.34 -1.26 0.92
N LEU A 13 -5.81 -2.40 0.49
CA LEU A 13 -5.12 -2.50 -0.81
C LEU A 13 -6.04 -2.21 -2.00
N LEU A 14 -7.30 -2.67 -1.96
CA LEU A 14 -8.28 -2.40 -3.01
C LEU A 14 -8.62 -0.91 -3.06
N ARG A 15 -8.97 -0.30 -1.92
CA ARG A 15 -9.27 1.14 -1.83
C ARG A 15 -8.11 2.00 -2.30
N LEU A 16 -6.88 1.65 -1.91
CA LEU A 16 -5.67 2.34 -2.35
C LEU A 16 -5.47 2.24 -3.87
N ARG A 17 -5.73 1.06 -4.46
CA ARG A 17 -5.65 0.83 -5.91
C ARG A 17 -6.74 1.57 -6.69
N GLU A 18 -7.95 1.67 -6.15
CA GLU A 18 -9.05 2.45 -6.73
C GLU A 18 -8.80 3.96 -6.65
N GLY A 19 -8.27 4.45 -5.54
CA GLY A 19 -7.79 5.83 -5.40
C GLY A 19 -6.70 6.13 -6.42
N TRP A 20 -5.68 5.26 -6.51
CA TRP A 20 -4.60 5.34 -7.49
C TRP A 20 -5.09 5.41 -8.95
N ARG A 21 -6.06 4.56 -9.33
CA ARG A 21 -6.61 4.52 -10.70
C ARG A 21 -7.32 5.81 -11.10
N ARG A 22 -7.89 6.52 -10.13
CA ARG A 22 -8.61 7.79 -10.36
C ARG A 22 -7.67 9.00 -10.49
N MET A 23 -6.40 8.87 -10.13
CA MET A 23 -5.43 9.96 -10.23
C MET A 23 -4.98 10.18 -11.69
N PRO A 24 -4.69 11.42 -12.12
CA PRO A 24 -4.07 11.70 -13.41
C PRO A 24 -2.79 10.90 -13.62
N ALA A 25 -2.53 10.46 -14.86
CA ALA A 25 -1.44 9.52 -15.18
C ALA A 25 -0.04 10.08 -14.86
N ASP A 26 0.11 11.38 -15.04
CA ASP A 26 1.31 12.17 -14.80
C ASP A 26 1.46 12.62 -13.34
N ALA A 27 0.40 12.57 -12.53
CA ALA A 27 0.40 13.00 -11.14
C ALA A 27 1.48 12.27 -10.33
N ARG A 28 2.34 13.05 -9.66
CA ARG A 28 3.42 12.54 -8.80
C ARG A 28 2.94 11.59 -7.70
N PRO A 29 1.80 11.84 -7.00
CA PRO A 29 1.23 10.87 -6.07
C PRO A 29 0.94 9.50 -6.70
N ARG A 30 0.43 9.46 -7.93
CA ARG A 30 0.12 8.22 -8.66
C ARG A 30 1.37 7.38 -8.89
N ARG A 31 2.48 8.02 -9.28
CA ARG A 31 3.78 7.34 -9.50
C ARG A 31 4.32 6.75 -8.19
N LEU A 32 4.26 7.51 -7.10
CA LEU A 32 4.70 7.03 -5.78
C LEU A 32 3.91 5.81 -5.31
N LEU A 33 2.58 5.86 -5.43
CA LEU A 33 1.70 4.74 -5.08
C LEU A 33 1.97 3.51 -5.95
N ALA A 34 2.16 3.68 -7.26
CA ALA A 34 2.49 2.56 -8.16
C ALA A 34 3.81 1.88 -7.77
N VAL A 35 4.84 2.69 -7.47
CA VAL A 35 6.15 2.20 -7.03
C VAL A 35 6.02 1.45 -5.69
N ALA A 36 5.28 2.01 -4.72
CA ALA A 36 5.03 1.38 -3.44
C ALA A 36 4.32 0.02 -3.57
N LEU A 37 3.22 -0.03 -4.31
CA LEU A 37 2.46 -1.27 -4.58
C LEU A 37 3.34 -2.33 -5.24
N ARG A 38 4.18 -1.93 -6.21
CA ARG A 38 5.14 -2.83 -6.86
C ARG A 38 6.16 -3.40 -5.87
N HIS A 39 6.71 -2.57 -4.98
CA HIS A 39 7.67 -3.02 -3.97
C HIS A 39 7.02 -3.94 -2.94
N MET A 40 5.84 -3.59 -2.42
CA MET A 40 5.09 -4.45 -1.49
C MET A 40 4.77 -5.81 -2.12
N ARG A 41 4.32 -5.83 -3.39
CA ARG A 41 4.06 -7.09 -4.11
C ARG A 41 5.32 -7.96 -4.24
N ARG A 42 6.46 -7.36 -4.59
CA ARG A 42 7.75 -8.08 -4.69
C ARG A 42 8.22 -8.63 -3.34
N ARG A 43 7.75 -8.07 -2.24
CA ARG A 43 8.08 -8.48 -0.87
C ARG A 43 6.90 -9.15 -0.16
N ALA A 44 5.94 -9.72 -0.89
CA ALA A 44 4.78 -10.36 -0.28
C ALA A 44 5.17 -11.53 0.65
N GLY A 45 6.29 -12.21 0.38
CA GLY A 45 6.85 -13.24 1.28
C GLY A 45 7.64 -12.69 2.48
N ASP A 46 7.86 -11.38 2.56
CA ASP A 46 8.49 -10.69 3.70
C ASP A 46 7.60 -9.51 4.14
N PRO A 47 6.60 -9.78 5.00
CA PRO A 47 5.60 -8.79 5.40
C PRO A 47 6.20 -7.55 6.08
N ARG A 48 7.27 -7.71 6.86
CA ARG A 48 7.95 -6.59 7.54
C ARG A 48 8.62 -5.66 6.53
N LEU A 49 9.24 -6.23 5.49
CA LEU A 49 9.83 -5.43 4.43
C LEU A 49 8.75 -4.75 3.56
N ALA A 50 7.63 -5.43 3.30
CA ALA A 50 6.46 -4.81 2.67
C ALA A 50 5.90 -3.64 3.51
N ALA A 51 5.79 -3.79 4.84
CA ALA A 51 5.38 -2.73 5.76
C ALA A 51 6.34 -1.52 5.70
N ARG A 52 7.65 -1.77 5.64
CA ARG A 52 8.66 -0.71 5.45
C ARG A 52 8.45 0.07 4.15
N HIS A 53 8.09 -0.60 3.06
CA HIS A 53 7.77 0.07 1.79
C HIS A 53 6.49 0.91 1.89
N ALA A 54 5.47 0.43 2.58
CA ALA A 54 4.25 1.19 2.84
C ALA A 54 4.53 2.47 3.66
N ARG A 55 5.32 2.37 4.73
CA ARG A 55 5.76 3.54 5.54
C ARG A 55 6.55 4.56 4.72
N ARG A 56 7.51 4.11 3.91
CA ARG A 56 8.32 5.00 3.05
C ARG A 56 7.45 5.73 2.03
N ALA A 57 6.44 5.07 1.49
CA ALA A 57 5.48 5.71 0.60
C ALA A 57 4.65 6.76 1.33
N ALA A 58 4.14 6.45 2.54
CA ALA A 58 3.39 7.41 3.36
C ALA A 58 4.24 8.66 3.69
N GLN A 59 5.52 8.47 4.03
CA GLN A 59 6.48 9.56 4.26
C GLN A 59 6.76 10.39 3.00
N SER A 60 6.82 9.74 1.84
CA SER A 60 7.02 10.43 0.56
C SER A 60 5.80 11.27 0.20
N LEU A 61 4.58 10.77 0.45
CA LEU A 61 3.34 11.53 0.26
C LEU A 61 3.26 12.74 1.19
N SER A 62 3.67 12.62 2.46
CA SER A 62 3.66 13.77 3.38
C SER A 62 4.66 14.88 3.03
N ARG A 63 5.63 14.59 2.16
CA ARG A 63 6.63 15.54 1.68
C ARG A 63 6.26 16.18 0.35
N LEU A 64 5.12 15.80 -0.24
CA LEU A 64 4.69 16.41 -1.50
C LEU A 64 4.20 17.84 -1.26
N PRO A 65 4.57 18.79 -2.13
CA PRO A 65 4.02 20.14 -2.09
C PRO A 65 2.51 20.08 -2.33
N THR A 66 1.73 20.80 -1.52
CA THR A 66 0.27 20.89 -1.65
C THR A 66 -0.16 21.47 -3.00
N ALA A 67 0.73 22.26 -3.64
CA ALA A 67 0.50 22.89 -4.94
C ALA A 67 0.56 21.91 -6.14
N ASP A 68 1.26 20.77 -6.01
CA ASP A 68 1.47 19.80 -7.09
C ASP A 68 0.45 18.65 -7.09
N CYS A 69 -0.58 18.74 -6.23
CA CYS A 69 -1.37 17.57 -5.89
C CYS A 69 -2.87 17.76 -6.07
N LEU A 70 -3.52 16.63 -6.38
CA LEU A 70 -4.95 16.36 -6.18
C LEU A 70 -5.47 16.89 -4.84
N PRO A 71 -6.80 16.98 -4.64
CA PRO A 71 -7.38 17.46 -3.39
C PRO A 71 -6.64 16.88 -2.18
N SER A 72 -6.19 17.74 -1.26
CA SER A 72 -5.39 17.37 -0.07
C SER A 72 -5.98 16.15 0.68
N ALA A 73 -7.30 16.02 0.66
CA ALA A 73 -8.03 14.89 1.22
C ALA A 73 -7.64 13.52 0.62
N ASP A 74 -7.36 13.42 -0.68
CA ASP A 74 -6.99 12.15 -1.35
C ASP A 74 -5.57 11.71 -0.99
N ILE A 75 -4.66 12.67 -0.78
CA ILE A 75 -3.29 12.40 -0.32
C ILE A 75 -3.32 11.95 1.13
N GLY A 76 -4.05 12.67 1.99
CA GLY A 76 -4.20 12.33 3.40
C GLY A 76 -4.81 10.94 3.59
N ARG A 77 -5.84 10.62 2.80
CA ARG A 77 -6.46 9.29 2.78
C ARG A 77 -5.47 8.21 2.33
N SER A 78 -4.75 8.44 1.23
CA SER A 78 -3.76 7.48 0.73
C SER A 78 -2.63 7.24 1.74
N ARG A 79 -2.21 8.29 2.46
CA ARG A 79 -1.23 8.20 3.55
C ARG A 79 -1.75 7.34 4.70
N ALA A 80 -2.99 7.57 5.15
CA ALA A 80 -3.60 6.79 6.22
C ALA A 80 -3.68 5.29 5.85
N MET A 81 -4.20 4.98 4.65
CA MET A 81 -4.28 3.60 4.14
C MET A 81 -2.92 2.90 4.12
N LEU A 82 -1.85 3.59 3.71
CA LEU A 82 -0.50 3.03 3.71
C LEU A 82 0.03 2.74 5.13
N LEU A 83 -0.32 3.57 6.12
CA LEU A 83 0.06 3.34 7.51
C LEU A 83 -0.73 2.18 8.12
N ASP A 84 -2.03 2.08 7.79
CA ASP A 84 -2.88 0.96 8.24
C ASP A 84 -2.38 -0.37 7.65
N ILE A 85 -2.04 -0.39 6.35
CA ILE A 85 -1.40 -1.54 5.70
C ILE A 85 -0.10 -1.92 6.41
N ALA A 86 0.75 -0.93 6.73
CA ALA A 86 2.01 -1.21 7.43
C ALA A 86 1.79 -1.79 8.83
N ALA A 87 0.83 -1.26 9.58
CA ALA A 87 0.50 -1.75 10.91
C ALA A 87 -0.02 -3.19 10.87
N LEU A 88 -0.88 -3.52 9.90
CA LEU A 88 -1.40 -4.88 9.72
C LEU A 88 -0.30 -5.88 9.35
N LEU A 89 0.59 -5.50 8.42
CA LEU A 89 1.67 -6.34 7.98
C LEU A 89 2.68 -6.63 9.11
N ASP A 90 2.97 -5.66 9.97
CA ASP A 90 3.85 -5.87 11.12
C ASP A 90 3.18 -6.66 12.24
N ALA A 91 1.93 -6.34 12.59
CA ALA A 91 1.19 -7.01 13.65
C ALA A 91 0.93 -8.50 13.35
N HIS A 92 0.80 -8.85 12.06
CA HIS A 92 0.52 -10.21 11.61
C HIS A 92 1.63 -10.76 10.70
N ALA A 93 2.88 -10.34 10.91
CA ALA A 93 4.01 -10.71 10.05
C ALA A 93 4.19 -12.24 9.96
N ASP A 94 4.11 -12.95 11.08
CA ASP A 94 4.28 -14.41 11.12
C ASP A 94 3.13 -15.14 10.43
N TYR A 95 1.94 -14.55 10.41
CA TYR A 95 0.80 -15.10 9.69
C TYR A 95 0.97 -14.89 8.17
N PHE A 96 1.34 -13.68 7.75
CA PHE A 96 1.50 -13.35 6.33
C PHE A 96 2.75 -13.96 5.70
N SER A 97 3.81 -14.23 6.45
CA SER A 97 5.03 -14.88 5.94
C SER A 97 4.83 -16.36 5.60
N ARG A 98 3.86 -17.01 6.26
CA ARG A 98 3.49 -18.42 6.04
C ARG A 98 2.52 -18.62 4.88
N ARG A 99 1.98 -17.53 4.32
CA ARG A 99 1.16 -17.63 3.11
C ARG A 99 2.08 -17.63 1.89
N PRO A 100 2.12 -18.71 1.09
CA PRO A 100 2.79 -18.65 -0.20
C PRO A 100 2.15 -17.52 -1.00
N GLY A 101 2.99 -16.62 -1.52
CA GLY A 101 2.52 -15.57 -2.43
C GLY A 101 1.69 -16.24 -3.53
N SER A 102 0.55 -15.64 -3.89
CA SER A 102 -0.32 -16.14 -4.95
C SER A 102 0.51 -16.70 -6.10
N PRO A 103 0.19 -17.91 -6.63
CA PRO A 103 0.91 -18.43 -7.78
C PRO A 103 0.89 -17.37 -8.88
N PRO A 104 1.99 -17.19 -9.64
CA PRO A 104 1.91 -16.44 -10.89
C PRO A 104 0.75 -17.04 -11.68
N HIS A 105 -0.12 -16.19 -12.21
CA HIS A 105 -1.27 -16.55 -13.04
C HIS A 105 -0.96 -17.77 -13.92
N ALA A 106 -1.88 -18.73 -13.94
CA ALA A 106 -1.90 -19.80 -14.93
C ALA A 106 -1.69 -19.20 -16.33
N GLN A 107 -0.81 -19.86 -17.09
CA GLN A 107 -0.48 -19.56 -18.48
C GLN A 107 -1.69 -19.77 -19.40
#